data_AF-A0A7R9UMB7-F1
#
_entry.id   AF-A0A7R9UMB7-F1
#
_cell.length_a   1.000
_cell.length_b   1.000
_cell.length_c   1.000
_cell.angle_alpha   90.00
_cell.angle_beta   90.00
_cell.angle_gamma   90.00
#
_symmetry.space_group_name_H-M   'P 1'
#
loop_
_entity.id
_entity.type
_entity.pdbx_description
1 polymer ?
#
loop_
_entity_poly.entity_id
_entity_poly.type
_entity_poly.pdbx_seq_one_letter_code
_entity_poly.pdbx_strand_id
1 'polypeptide(L)'
;MGDVAIDQNLALGRYEEALRVAEGVDSPAVFTKVGHAALRALELGVATRVYRRLGDVAMVLSLSNISALEESKLMAAHVAMSFGEFDRAQEFFLASSQPLG
;
A
#
# COMPACT_ATOMS: atom_id res chain seq x y z
N MET A 1 -3.20 -25.11 8.56
CA MET A 1 -4.47 -24.37 8.62
C MET A 1 -4.29 -22.87 8.37
N GLY A 2 -3.23 -22.23 8.89
CA GLY A 2 -2.94 -20.81 8.65
C GLY A 2 -2.73 -20.40 7.19
N ASP A 3 -2.02 -21.20 6.39
CA ASP A 3 -1.77 -20.88 4.97
C ASP A 3 -3.04 -20.75 4.13
N VAL A 4 -4.03 -21.64 4.35
CA VAL A 4 -5.33 -21.61 3.64
C VAL A 4 -6.08 -20.33 3.97
N ALA A 5 -6.07 -19.90 5.24
CA ALA A 5 -6.72 -18.67 5.68
C ALA A 5 -6.03 -17.42 5.09
N ILE A 6 -4.70 -17.43 4.94
CA ILE A 6 -3.96 -16.35 4.29
C ILE A 6 -4.32 -16.27 2.81
N ASP A 7 -4.32 -17.39 2.09
CA ASP A 7 -4.69 -17.44 0.68
C ASP A 7 -6.11 -16.93 0.42
N GLN A 8 -7.06 -17.32 1.28
CA GLN A 8 -8.43 -16.82 1.20
C GLN A 8 -8.51 -15.31 1.43
N ASN A 9 -7.82 -14.78 2.45
CA ASN A 9 -7.83 -13.34 2.71
C ASN A 9 -7.19 -12.55 1.57
N LEU A 10 -6.08 -13.03 1.01
CA LEU A 10 -5.43 -12.41 -0.15
C LEU A 10 -6.33 -12.41 -1.38
N ALA A 11 -7.02 -13.53 -1.66
CA ALA A 11 -7.97 -13.62 -2.77
C ALA A 11 -9.17 -12.66 -2.62
N LEU A 12 -9.55 -12.33 -1.38
CA LEU A 12 -10.63 -11.40 -1.06
C LEU A 12 -10.18 -9.95 -0.89
N GLY A 13 -8.90 -9.64 -1.14
CA GLY A 13 -8.35 -8.28 -0.94
C GLY A 13 -8.24 -7.84 0.52
N ARG A 14 -8.27 -8.77 1.47
CA ARG A 14 -8.23 -8.49 2.92
C ARG A 14 -6.79 -8.52 3.44
N TYR A 15 -5.95 -7.61 2.96
CA TYR A 15 -4.50 -7.65 3.19
C TYR A 15 -4.11 -7.43 4.67
N GLU A 16 -4.83 -6.58 5.40
CA GLU A 16 -4.63 -6.39 6.84
C GLU A 16 -4.98 -7.65 7.65
N GLU A 17 -5.99 -8.41 7.23
CA GLU A 17 -6.35 -9.68 7.87
C GLU A 17 -5.30 -10.76 7.54
N ALA A 18 -4.85 -10.82 6.28
CA ALA A 18 -3.79 -11.73 5.87
C ALA A 18 -2.49 -11.48 6.66
N LEU A 19 -2.13 -10.21 6.90
CA LEU A 19 -0.99 -9.84 7.73
C LEU A 19 -1.18 -10.28 9.20
N ARG A 20 -2.35 -10.05 9.79
CA ARG A 20 -2.65 -10.49 11.16
C ARG A 20 -2.55 -12.00 11.33
N VAL A 21 -3.04 -12.77 10.36
CA VAL A 21 -2.88 -14.25 10.38
C VAL A 21 -1.40 -14.63 10.20
N ALA A 22 -0.66 -13.95 9.32
CA ALA A 22 0.78 -14.17 9.13
C ALA A 22 1.61 -13.87 10.40
N GLU A 23 1.24 -12.85 11.17
CA GLU A 23 1.83 -12.52 12.48
C GLU A 23 1.70 -13.69 13.48
N GLY A 24 0.59 -14.44 13.43
CA GLY A 24 0.41 -15.64 14.26
C GLY A 24 1.19 -16.88 13.78
N VAL A 25 1.57 -16.94 12.50
CA VAL A 25 2.39 -18.03 11.92
C VAL A 25 3.88 -17.77 12.10
N ASP A 26 4.28 -16.49 12.11
CA ASP A 26 5.65 -16.01 12.34
C ASP A 26 6.71 -16.62 11.41
N SER A 27 6.37 -16.79 10.12
CA SER A 27 7.27 -17.36 9.11
C SER A 27 7.71 -16.32 8.08
N PRO A 28 9.03 -16.12 7.85
CA PRO A 28 9.52 -15.22 6.82
C PRO A 28 8.96 -15.52 5.42
N ALA A 29 8.80 -16.80 5.07
CA ALA A 29 8.23 -17.19 3.78
C ALA A 29 6.76 -16.71 3.61
N VAL A 30 5.99 -16.77 4.70
CA VAL A 30 4.60 -16.30 4.72
C VAL A 30 4.55 -14.78 4.63
N PHE A 31 5.41 -14.06 5.35
CA PHE A 31 5.52 -12.62 5.22
C PHE A 31 5.89 -12.21 3.80
N THR A 32 6.86 -12.85 3.16
CA THR A 32 7.23 -12.57 1.76
C THR A 32 6.05 -12.76 0.81
N LYS A 33 5.25 -13.81 1.00
CA LYS A 33 4.03 -14.05 0.21
C LYS A 33 3.01 -12.93 0.37
N VAL A 34 2.71 -12.51 1.61
CA VAL A 34 1.79 -11.40 1.91
C VAL A 34 2.33 -10.08 1.36
N GLY A 35 3.64 -9.82 1.52
CA GLY A 35 4.31 -8.62 1.00
C GLY A 35 4.22 -8.50 -0.51
N HIS A 36 4.51 -9.58 -1.25
CA HIS A 36 4.37 -9.58 -2.70
C HIS A 36 2.91 -9.39 -3.16
N ALA A 37 1.95 -10.00 -2.45
CA ALA A 37 0.54 -9.81 -2.75
C ALA A 37 0.10 -8.36 -2.50
N ALA A 38 0.50 -7.77 -1.37
CA ALA A 38 0.22 -6.37 -1.04
C ALA A 38 0.85 -5.40 -2.04
N LEU A 39 2.10 -5.62 -2.46
CA LEU A 39 2.75 -4.78 -3.48
C LEU A 39 2.02 -4.83 -4.83
N ARG A 40 1.60 -6.02 -5.27
CA ARG A 40 0.84 -6.16 -6.52
C ARG A 40 -0.52 -5.45 -6.46
N ALA A 41 -1.08 -5.30 -5.27
CA ALA A 41 -2.32 -4.58 -5.03
C ALA A 41 -2.12 -3.11 -4.66
N LEU A 42 -0.88 -2.62 -4.62
CA LEU A 42 -0.51 -1.27 -4.18
C LEU A 42 -0.93 -0.95 -2.73
N GLU A 43 -1.04 -1.96 -1.89
CA GLU A 43 -1.31 -1.83 -0.45
C GLU A 43 -0.01 -1.50 0.28
N LEU A 44 0.50 -0.27 0.06
CA LEU A 44 1.83 0.15 0.49
C LEU A 44 2.00 0.12 2.01
N GLY A 45 0.93 0.38 2.77
CA GLY A 45 0.95 0.32 4.23
C GLY A 45 1.21 -1.10 4.76
N VAL A 46 0.48 -2.08 4.22
CA VAL A 46 0.67 -3.51 4.56
C VAL A 46 2.04 -3.99 4.12
N ALA A 47 2.44 -3.69 2.87
CA ALA A 47 3.76 -4.07 2.35
C ALA A 47 4.90 -3.48 3.22
N THR A 48 4.82 -2.21 3.61
CA THR A 48 5.83 -1.55 4.45
C THR A 48 5.98 -2.24 5.80
N ARG A 49 4.86 -2.62 6.45
CA ARG A 49 4.91 -3.37 7.72
C ARG A 49 5.53 -4.75 7.56
N VAL A 50 5.22 -5.46 6.48
CA VAL A 50 5.82 -6.75 6.14
C VAL A 50 7.33 -6.64 5.97
N TYR A 51 7.81 -5.74 5.10
CA TYR A 51 9.24 -5.62 4.81
C TYR A 51 10.04 -5.08 6.00
N ARG A 52 9.43 -4.24 6.85
CA ARG A 52 10.03 -3.84 8.13
C ARG A 52 10.25 -5.06 9.04
N ARG A 53 9.28 -5.97 9.10
CA ARG A 53 9.37 -7.19 9.91
C ARG A 53 10.39 -8.18 9.36
N LEU A 54 10.54 -8.25 8.04
CA LEU A 54 11.59 -9.03 7.38
C LEU A 54 13.00 -8.41 7.51
N GLY A 55 13.12 -7.18 8.03
CA GLY A 55 14.39 -6.47 8.13
C GLY A 55 14.89 -5.90 6.80
N ASP A 56 14.05 -5.84 5.77
CA ASP A 56 14.40 -5.29 4.46
C ASP A 56 14.26 -3.76 4.46
N VAL A 57 15.31 -3.10 4.96
CA VAL A 57 15.38 -1.64 5.06
C VAL A 57 15.32 -0.97 3.70
N ALA A 58 15.93 -1.58 2.67
CA ALA A 58 15.95 -1.02 1.32
C ALA A 58 14.53 -0.92 0.76
N MET A 59 13.72 -1.97 0.95
CA MET A 59 12.31 -1.93 0.57
C MET A 59 11.50 -0.94 1.38
N VAL A 60 11.68 -0.87 2.70
CA VAL A 60 10.95 0.10 3.54
C VAL A 60 11.22 1.55 3.09
N LEU A 61 12.47 1.90 2.79
CA LEU A 61 12.82 3.22 2.28
C LEU A 61 12.20 3.48 0.90
N SER A 62 12.27 2.49 0.01
CA SER A 62 11.68 2.60 -1.33
C SER A 62 10.17 2.85 -1.26
N LEU A 63 9.45 2.14 -0.40
CA LEU A 63 8.00 2.30 -0.22
C LEU A 63 7.64 3.63 0.45
N SER A 64 8.45 4.10 1.40
CA SER A 64 8.24 5.40 2.05
C SER A 64 8.38 6.55 1.04
N ASN A 65 9.36 6.47 0.13
CA ASN A 65 9.54 7.45 -0.93
C ASN A 65 8.36 7.44 -1.92
N ILE A 66 7.88 6.26 -2.32
CA ILE A 66 6.72 6.13 -3.21
C ILE A 66 5.47 6.74 -2.54
N SER A 67 5.23 6.45 -1.26
CA SER A 67 4.08 6.97 -0.51
C SER A 67 4.12 8.50 -0.39
N ALA A 68 5.30 9.08 -0.15
CA ALA A 68 5.46 10.54 -0.07
C ALA A 68 5.18 11.25 -1.41
N LEU A 69 5.50 10.63 -2.54
CA LEU A 69 5.19 11.19 -3.87
C LEU A 69 3.68 11.20 -4.13
N GLU A 70 2.96 10.20 -3.63
CA GLU A 70 1.52 10.06 -3.75
C GLU A 70 0.78 11.12 -2.93
N GLU A 71 1.16 11.31 -1.66
CA GLU A 71 0.59 12.36 -0.79
C GLU A 71 0.81 13.77 -1.37
N SER A 72 1.98 14.01 -1.98
CA SER A 72 2.29 15.30 -2.61
C SER A 72 1.35 15.62 -3.78
N LYS A 73 0.97 14.62 -4.60
CA LYS A 73 0.01 14.82 -5.68
C LYS A 73 -1.38 15.13 -5.17
N LEU A 74 -1.83 14.44 -4.12
CA LEU A 74 -3.12 14.72 -3.50
C LEU A 74 -3.16 16.15 -2.91
N MET A 75 -2.07 16.56 -2.27
CA MET A 75 -1.93 17.93 -1.75
C MET A 75 -1.93 18.97 -2.88
N ALA A 76 -1.20 18.72 -3.97
CA ALA A 76 -1.18 19.58 -5.14
C ALA A 76 -2.58 19.73 -5.77
N ALA A 77 -3.37 18.65 -5.80
CA ALA A 77 -4.75 18.68 -6.27
C ALA A 77 -5.62 19.63 -5.43
N HIS A 78 -5.55 19.54 -4.10
CA HIS A 78 -6.29 20.44 -3.20
C HIS A 78 -5.86 21.91 -3.31
N VAL A 79 -4.56 22.15 -3.48
CA VAL A 79 -4.04 23.51 -3.71
C VAL A 79 -4.58 24.07 -5.03
N ALA A 80 -4.53 23.30 -6.12
CA ALA A 80 -5.07 23.70 -7.42
C ALA A 80 -6.58 24.02 -7.33
N MET A 81 -7.37 23.22 -6.61
CA MET A 81 -8.79 23.52 -6.35
C MET A 81 -8.99 24.87 -5.64
N SER A 82 -8.13 25.19 -4.66
CA SER A 82 -8.22 26.42 -3.88
C SER A 82 -7.95 27.68 -4.72
N PHE A 83 -7.18 27.54 -5.80
CA PHE A 83 -6.91 28.60 -6.78
C PHE A 83 -7.86 28.58 -8.00
N GLY A 84 -8.83 27.66 -8.04
CA GLY A 84 -9.76 27.52 -9.17
C GLY A 84 -9.14 26.87 -10.42
N GLU A 85 -7.96 26.26 -10.30
CA GLU A 85 -7.28 25.53 -11.37
C GLU A 85 -7.86 24.10 -11.49
N PHE A 86 -9.14 23.98 -11.85
CA PHE A 86 -9.86 22.71 -11.81
C PHE A 86 -9.29 21.63 -12.75
N ASP A 87 -8.85 22.01 -13.95
CA ASP A 87 -8.24 21.07 -14.91
C ASP A 87 -6.97 20.43 -14.34
N ARG A 88 -6.11 21.24 -13.71
CA ARG A 88 -4.89 20.76 -13.02
C ARG A 88 -5.22 19.93 -11.79
N ALA A 89 -6.21 20.35 -11.00
CA ALA A 89 -6.65 19.58 -9.86
C ALA A 89 -7.11 18.18 -10.28
N GLN A 90 -7.85 18.08 -11.39
CA GLN A 90 -8.31 16.81 -11.94
C GLN A 90 -7.15 15.93 -12.40
N GLU A 91 -6.16 16.47 -13.11
CA GLU A 91 -4.95 15.73 -13.48
C GLU A 91 -4.20 15.17 -12.26
N PHE A 92 -4.05 15.99 -11.21
CA PHE A 92 -3.38 15.57 -9.97
C PHE A 92 -4.18 14.53 -9.17
N PHE A 93 -5.51 14.65 -9.09
CA PHE A 93 -6.35 13.62 -8.47
C PHE A 93 -6.28 12.30 -9.23
N LEU A 94 -6.37 12.32 -10.56
CA LEU A 94 -6.24 11.12 -11.39
C LEU A 94 -4.88 10.44 -11.24
N ALA A 95 -3.83 11.22 -10.97
CA ALA A 95 -2.48 10.73 -10.74
C ALA A 95 -2.19 10.34 -9.28
N SER A 96 -3.14 10.56 -8.36
CA SER A 96 -3.07 10.19 -6.95
C SER A 96 -3.68 8.81 -6.69
N SER A 97 -3.49 8.25 -5.49
CA SER A 97 -4.12 6.99 -5.08
C SER A 97 -5.59 7.08 -4.72
N GLN A 98 -6.11 8.31 -4.55
CA GLN A 98 -7.52 8.58 -4.33
C GLN A 98 -8.05 9.40 -5.50
N PRO A 99 -8.17 8.77 -6.69
CA PRO A 99 -8.82 9.43 -7.81
C PRO A 99 -10.26 9.78 -7.42
N LEU A 100 -10.72 10.96 -7.84
CA LEU A 100 -12.13 11.31 -7.72
C LEU A 100 -12.94 10.35 -8.61
N GLY A 101 -13.79 9.52 -7.98
CA GLY A 101 -14.72 8.60 -8.61
C GLY A 101 -16.16 8.92 -8.23
#